data_AF-A0A5Y1YEZ0-F1
#
_entry.id   AF-A0A5Y1YEZ0-F1
#
_cell.length_a   1.000
_cell.length_b   1.000
_cell.length_c   1.000
_cell.angle_alpha   90.00
_cell.angle_beta   90.00
_cell.angle_gamma   90.00
#
_symmetry.space_group_name_H-M   'P 1'
#
loop_
_entity.id
_entity.type
_entity.pdbx_description
1 polymer ?
#
loop_
_entity_poly.entity_id
_entity_poly.type
_entity_poly.pdbx_seq_one_letter_code
_entity_poly.pdbx_strand_id
1 'polypeptide(L)'
;MSRSLYNWLYRDTLSSRGRTALLFGGVVVLVAAVGGGTWYYFHAKAMEKEEQARQAAEALQQKRTNIHNFYTTALTGADVRGFLSLYTEILHSRQPVTLSGFREDSFSCTTDSCSFSYLSGENTVFSVQDKVFRGKSYAPSFSLNSVDYSGIPSGMNSNPELEAFNRQQKISEPDCNDVLNYVYSYNSLAEADRRFTLKELPASSVSADEDSLPGNPDNHGLLAGKWQVSLSDNYVSVFSFWRNQPYASSFIFQSVAGKQGILDISGTFLCKK
;
A
#
# COMPACT_ATOMS: atom_id res chain seq x y z
N MET A 1 -27.32 23.49 -93.63
CA MET A 1 -28.16 23.82 -92.45
C MET A 1 -27.26 23.92 -91.22
N SER A 2 -27.41 25.02 -90.47
CA SER A 2 -27.17 25.16 -89.01
C SER A 2 -25.75 24.93 -88.44
N ARG A 3 -24.96 26.01 -88.21
CA ARG A 3 -24.74 26.74 -86.92
C ARG A 3 -23.88 25.97 -85.90
N SER A 4 -22.64 26.40 -85.63
CA SER A 4 -22.22 27.54 -84.77
C SER A 4 -22.18 27.18 -83.28
N LEU A 5 -20.98 27.29 -82.69
CA LEU A 5 -20.64 27.86 -81.37
C LEU A 5 -19.14 27.57 -81.11
N TYR A 6 -18.22 28.43 -81.59
CA TYR A 6 -17.59 29.53 -80.83
C TYR A 6 -16.96 29.07 -79.50
N ASN A 7 -15.63 28.99 -79.46
CA ASN A 7 -14.76 30.07 -78.94
C ASN A 7 -14.99 30.34 -77.45
N TRP A 8 -14.10 29.81 -76.59
CA TRP A 8 -13.76 30.56 -75.38
C TRP A 8 -12.40 30.31 -74.70
N LEU A 9 -11.61 29.29 -75.04
CA LEU A 9 -10.46 28.94 -74.19
C LEU A 9 -9.06 29.17 -74.78
N TYR A 10 -8.92 30.10 -75.72
CA TYR A 10 -7.61 30.64 -76.07
C TYR A 10 -7.68 32.16 -76.23
N ARG A 11 -7.59 32.86 -75.10
CA ARG A 11 -7.35 34.30 -75.07
C ARG A 11 -5.98 34.55 -74.43
N ASP A 12 -4.98 34.59 -75.29
CA ASP A 12 -3.67 35.16 -75.01
C ASP A 12 -3.83 36.67 -74.78
N THR A 13 -3.95 37.09 -73.52
CA THR A 13 -3.59 38.45 -73.10
C THR A 13 -3.16 38.43 -71.64
N LEU A 14 -1.90 38.09 -71.37
CA LEU A 14 -1.22 38.43 -70.13
C LEU A 14 0.12 39.06 -70.50
N SER A 15 0.29 40.35 -70.15
CA SER A 15 1.55 41.07 -70.33
C SER A 15 2.71 40.31 -69.64
N SER A 16 3.96 40.53 -70.06
CA SER A 16 5.12 39.81 -69.52
C SER A 16 5.28 39.91 -67.99
N ARG A 17 4.68 40.94 -67.37
CA ARG A 17 4.57 41.09 -65.90
C ARG A 17 3.55 40.16 -65.23
N GLY A 18 2.48 39.77 -65.92
CA GLY A 18 1.46 38.86 -65.38
C GLY A 18 1.85 37.38 -65.41
N ARG A 19 2.62 36.95 -66.43
CA ARG A 19 3.20 35.59 -66.48
C ARG A 19 4.30 35.37 -65.43
N THR A 20 5.11 36.39 -65.16
CA THR A 20 6.11 36.33 -64.08
C THR A 20 5.45 36.31 -62.70
N ALA A 21 4.41 37.13 -62.46
CA ALA A 21 3.65 37.11 -61.21
C ALA A 21 2.99 35.74 -60.90
N LEU A 22 2.44 35.06 -61.91
CA LEU A 22 1.85 33.72 -61.75
C LEU A 22 2.91 32.64 -61.47
N LEU A 23 4.08 32.73 -62.11
CA LEU A 23 5.20 31.81 -61.84
C LEU A 23 5.76 32.00 -60.43
N PHE A 24 5.98 33.24 -59.99
CA PHE A 24 6.43 33.52 -58.62
C PHE A 24 5.37 33.13 -57.59
N GLY A 25 4.09 33.44 -57.82
CA GLY A 25 2.99 33.02 -56.94
C GLY A 25 2.89 31.50 -56.81
N GLY A 26 2.98 30.76 -57.92
CA GLY A 26 2.94 29.30 -57.92
C GLY A 26 4.14 28.66 -57.21
N VAL A 27 5.34 29.21 -57.39
CA VAL A 27 6.55 28.73 -56.69
C VAL A 27 6.47 29.00 -55.19
N VAL A 28 5.96 30.17 -54.77
CA VAL A 28 5.78 30.49 -53.34
C VAL A 28 4.77 29.53 -52.69
N VAL A 29 3.66 29.21 -53.37
CA VAL A 29 2.68 28.25 -52.85
C VAL A 29 3.26 26.84 -52.78
N LEU A 30 4.04 26.40 -53.77
CA LEU A 30 4.70 25.09 -53.74
C LEU A 30 5.76 24.99 -52.64
N VAL A 31 6.59 26.01 -52.47
CA VAL A 31 7.58 26.06 -51.39
C VAL A 31 6.91 26.12 -50.02
N ALA A 32 5.81 26.86 -49.88
CA ALA A 32 5.02 26.88 -48.65
C ALA A 32 4.33 25.54 -48.36
N ALA A 33 3.81 24.85 -49.38
CA ALA A 33 3.18 23.54 -49.23
C ALA A 33 4.20 22.44 -48.86
N VAL A 34 5.35 22.41 -49.54
CA VAL A 34 6.43 21.46 -49.25
C VAL A 34 7.11 21.77 -47.91
N GLY A 35 7.36 23.05 -47.61
CA GLY A 35 7.92 23.49 -46.32
C GLY A 35 6.98 23.24 -45.14
N GLY A 36 5.68 23.51 -45.30
CA GLY A 36 4.68 23.27 -44.26
C GLY A 36 4.46 21.78 -43.99
N GLY A 37 4.40 20.95 -45.03
CA GLY A 37 4.25 19.49 -44.88
C GLY A 37 5.45 18.81 -44.24
N THR A 38 6.67 19.23 -44.62
CA THR A 38 7.90 18.70 -43.99
C THR A 38 8.04 19.15 -42.54
N TRP A 39 7.75 20.43 -42.24
CA TRP A 39 7.75 20.93 -40.86
C TRP A 39 6.73 20.19 -39.98
N TYR A 40 5.50 19.98 -40.47
CA TYR A 40 4.49 19.20 -39.75
C TYR A 40 4.93 17.76 -39.48
N TYR A 41 5.55 17.09 -40.45
CA TYR A 41 6.05 15.72 -40.28
C TYR A 41 7.18 15.62 -39.23
N PHE A 42 8.15 16.54 -39.27
CA PHE A 42 9.23 16.56 -38.27
C PHE A 42 8.74 16.98 -36.88
N HIS A 43 7.78 17.90 -36.80
CA HIS A 43 7.17 18.31 -35.55
C HIS A 43 6.33 17.18 -34.94
N ALA A 44 5.51 16.48 -35.74
CA ALA A 44 4.75 15.31 -35.29
C ALA A 44 5.67 14.20 -34.78
N LYS A 45 6.77 13.90 -35.49
CA LYS A 45 7.79 12.94 -35.01
C LYS A 45 8.51 13.38 -33.74
N ALA A 46 8.73 14.67 -33.55
CA ALA A 46 9.32 15.20 -32.32
C ALA A 46 8.34 15.03 -31.15
N MET A 47 7.06 15.39 -31.34
CA MET A 47 6.00 15.22 -30.35
C MET A 47 5.79 13.74 -29.98
N GLU A 48 5.78 12.83 -30.96
CA GLU A 48 5.68 11.38 -30.71
C GLU A 48 6.86 10.86 -29.88
N LYS A 49 8.08 11.32 -30.16
CA LYS A 49 9.26 10.94 -29.37
C LYS A 49 9.22 11.49 -27.95
N GLU A 50 8.76 12.73 -27.78
CA GLU A 50 8.59 13.34 -26.45
C GLU A 50 7.51 12.61 -25.65
N GLU A 51 6.40 12.25 -26.28
CA GLU A 51 5.33 11.48 -25.66
C GLU A 51 5.78 10.07 -25.29
N GLN A 52 6.51 9.38 -26.18
CA GLN A 52 7.12 8.08 -25.88
C GLN A 52 8.13 8.16 -24.73
N ALA A 53 8.97 9.20 -24.71
CA ALA A 53 9.91 9.42 -23.63
C ALA A 53 9.18 9.70 -22.30
N ARG A 54 8.08 10.45 -22.33
CA ARG A 54 7.24 10.71 -21.15
C ARG A 54 6.58 9.44 -20.64
N GLN A 55 5.97 8.65 -21.52
CA GLN A 55 5.36 7.37 -21.18
C GLN A 55 6.39 6.39 -20.60
N ALA A 56 7.60 6.33 -21.18
CA ALA A 56 8.68 5.51 -20.65
C ALA A 56 9.12 5.97 -19.25
N ALA A 57 9.23 7.29 -19.02
CA ALA A 57 9.57 7.86 -17.72
C ALA A 57 8.46 7.59 -16.68
N GLU A 58 7.19 7.77 -17.05
CA GLU A 58 6.02 7.47 -16.21
C GLU A 58 5.98 5.97 -15.83
N ALA A 59 6.22 5.07 -16.79
CA ALA A 59 6.28 3.64 -16.53
C ALA A 59 7.43 3.27 -15.56
N LEU A 60 8.61 3.87 -15.73
CA LEU A 60 9.73 3.66 -14.80
C LEU A 60 9.40 4.17 -13.40
N GLN A 61 8.77 5.34 -13.29
CA GLN A 61 8.35 5.89 -12.00
C GLN A 61 7.30 5.02 -11.33
N GLN A 62 6.32 4.53 -12.10
CA GLN A 62 5.29 3.63 -11.62
C GLN A 62 5.89 2.33 -11.05
N LYS A 63 6.86 1.73 -11.73
CA LYS A 63 7.58 0.55 -11.23
C LYS A 63 8.28 0.82 -9.91
N ARG A 64 8.99 1.94 -9.78
CA ARG A 64 9.62 2.33 -8.50
C ARG A 64 8.58 2.51 -7.40
N THR A 65 7.47 3.18 -7.70
CA THR A 65 6.36 3.35 -6.76
C THR A 65 5.73 2.02 -6.36
N ASN A 66 5.57 1.07 -7.27
CA ASN A 66 5.07 -0.26 -6.95
C ASN A 66 6.00 -1.01 -5.98
N ILE A 67 7.30 -1.00 -6.26
CA ILE A 67 8.33 -1.60 -5.39
C ILE A 67 8.27 -0.96 -4.00
N HIS A 68 8.30 0.38 -3.95
CA HIS A 68 8.24 1.12 -2.70
C HIS A 68 6.97 0.81 -1.89
N ASN A 69 5.81 0.81 -2.55
CA ASN A 69 4.53 0.55 -1.91
C ASN A 69 4.41 -0.89 -1.42
N PHE A 70 4.95 -1.86 -2.17
CA PHE A 70 4.98 -3.26 -1.75
C PHE A 70 5.74 -3.41 -0.43
N TYR A 71 6.97 -2.90 -0.37
CA TYR A 71 7.79 -2.99 0.84
C TYR A 71 7.19 -2.19 1.99
N THR A 72 6.77 -0.94 1.75
CA THR A 72 6.12 -0.11 2.78
C THR A 72 4.92 -0.82 3.37
N THR A 73 4.04 -1.40 2.53
CA THR A 73 2.85 -2.11 3.01
C THR A 73 3.21 -3.38 3.77
N ALA A 74 4.14 -4.17 3.26
CA ALA A 74 4.54 -5.42 3.89
C ALA A 74 5.29 -5.21 5.21
N LEU A 75 6.04 -4.11 5.31
CA LEU A 75 6.83 -3.72 6.48
C LEU A 75 6.06 -2.87 7.48
N THR A 76 4.90 -2.31 7.14
CA THR A 76 4.13 -1.50 8.09
C THR A 76 3.53 -2.40 9.16
N GLY A 77 3.88 -2.12 10.42
CA GLY A 77 3.42 -2.86 11.59
C GLY A 77 4.44 -2.80 12.73
N ALA A 78 4.15 -3.52 13.81
CA ALA A 78 5.06 -3.67 14.94
C ALA A 78 5.87 -4.95 14.84
N ASP A 79 7.07 -4.95 15.44
CA ASP A 79 7.76 -6.19 15.81
C ASP A 79 7.09 -6.82 17.04
N VAL A 80 7.56 -8.00 17.44
CA VAL A 80 7.05 -8.71 18.64
C VAL A 80 7.07 -7.81 19.88
N ARG A 81 8.13 -7.01 20.08
CA ARG A 81 8.25 -6.16 21.27
C ARG A 81 7.23 -5.02 21.23
N GLY A 82 7.08 -4.35 20.09
CA GLY A 82 6.07 -3.33 19.87
C GLY A 82 4.66 -3.86 20.07
N PHE A 83 4.37 -5.06 19.55
CA PHE A 83 3.09 -5.74 19.76
C PHE A 83 2.83 -6.04 21.25
N LEU A 84 3.80 -6.64 21.96
CA LEU A 84 3.64 -6.95 23.38
C LEU A 84 3.50 -5.67 24.24
N SER A 85 4.15 -4.58 23.85
CA SER A 85 3.95 -3.26 24.47
C SER A 85 2.52 -2.75 24.26
N LEU A 86 1.99 -2.81 23.02
CA LEU A 86 0.60 -2.47 22.74
C LEU A 86 -0.35 -3.32 23.57
N TYR A 87 -0.17 -4.64 23.58
CA TYR A 87 -1.06 -5.55 24.27
C TYR A 87 -1.08 -5.31 25.80
N THR A 88 0.08 -5.02 26.37
CA THR A 88 0.17 -4.62 27.79
C THR A 88 -0.61 -3.34 28.06
N GLU A 89 -0.52 -2.35 27.17
CA GLU A 89 -1.30 -1.10 27.28
C GLU A 89 -2.81 -1.33 27.16
N ILE A 90 -3.23 -2.23 26.27
CA ILE A 90 -4.64 -2.65 26.15
C ILE A 90 -5.15 -3.21 27.48
N LEU A 91 -4.39 -4.13 28.08
CA LEU A 91 -4.75 -4.73 29.38
C LEU A 91 -4.79 -3.69 30.51
N HIS A 92 -3.84 -2.78 30.57
CA HIS A 92 -3.80 -1.72 31.57
C HIS A 92 -4.98 -0.74 31.42
N SER A 93 -5.24 -0.29 30.19
CA SER A 93 -6.32 0.67 29.89
C SER A 93 -7.72 0.06 30.05
N ARG A 94 -7.85 -1.27 30.10
CA ARG A 94 -9.12 -1.99 30.35
C ARG A 94 -9.56 -1.86 31.81
N GLN A 95 -8.63 -1.91 32.75
CA GLN A 95 -8.95 -2.03 34.18
C GLN A 95 -9.83 -0.90 34.73
N PRO A 96 -9.55 0.39 34.49
CA PRO A 96 -10.37 1.47 35.06
C PRO A 96 -11.82 1.44 34.56
N VAL A 97 -12.01 1.17 33.26
CA VAL A 97 -13.34 1.08 32.63
C VAL A 97 -14.12 -0.11 33.20
N THR A 98 -13.45 -1.26 33.38
CA THR A 98 -14.07 -2.45 33.97
C THR A 98 -14.43 -2.26 35.45
N LEU A 99 -13.59 -1.57 36.22
CA LEU A 99 -13.87 -1.26 37.63
C LEU A 99 -15.06 -0.30 37.80
N SER A 100 -15.38 0.52 36.79
CA SER A 100 -16.60 1.33 36.75
C SER A 100 -17.88 0.53 36.44
N GLY A 101 -17.79 -0.79 36.26
CA GLY A 101 -18.93 -1.69 36.05
C GLY A 101 -19.25 -1.99 34.57
N PHE A 102 -18.41 -1.54 33.64
CA PHE A 102 -18.54 -1.87 32.22
C PHE A 102 -17.84 -3.19 31.89
N ARG A 103 -18.39 -3.95 30.96
CA ARG A 103 -17.76 -5.18 30.46
C ARG A 103 -17.25 -4.96 29.05
N GLU A 104 -15.99 -5.28 28.78
CA GLU A 104 -15.47 -5.22 27.42
C GLU A 104 -16.22 -6.23 26.53
N ASP A 105 -16.75 -5.74 25.42
CA ASP A 105 -17.36 -6.58 24.39
C ASP A 105 -16.32 -6.98 23.34
N SER A 106 -15.63 -5.97 22.82
CA SER A 106 -14.59 -6.17 21.83
C SER A 106 -13.59 -5.01 21.77
N PHE A 107 -12.43 -5.28 21.19
CA PHE A 107 -11.50 -4.26 20.75
C PHE A 107 -10.86 -4.66 19.42
N SER A 108 -10.37 -3.67 18.68
CA SER A 108 -9.64 -3.88 17.44
C SER A 108 -8.60 -2.78 17.28
N CYS A 109 -7.37 -3.17 17.00
CA CYS A 109 -6.25 -2.27 16.74
C CYS A 109 -5.63 -2.65 15.39
N THR A 110 -5.50 -1.67 14.50
CA THR A 110 -4.67 -1.74 13.29
C THR A 110 -3.33 -1.03 13.53
N THR A 111 -2.47 -1.01 12.53
CA THR A 111 -1.19 -0.28 12.54
C THR A 111 -1.32 1.19 12.93
N ASP A 112 -2.48 1.79 12.65
CA ASP A 112 -2.71 3.23 12.84
C ASP A 112 -3.49 3.54 14.10
N SER A 113 -4.55 2.77 14.38
CA SER A 113 -5.52 3.12 15.42
C SER A 113 -6.18 1.92 16.08
N CYS A 114 -6.73 2.16 17.26
CA CYS A 114 -7.45 1.25 18.11
C CYS A 114 -8.86 1.77 18.38
N SER A 115 -9.77 0.83 18.50
CA SER A 115 -11.15 1.02 18.91
C SER A 115 -11.50 0.00 19.99
N PHE A 116 -12.24 0.44 21.00
CA PHE A 116 -12.68 -0.39 22.13
C PHE A 116 -14.17 -0.19 22.34
N SER A 117 -14.90 -1.28 22.59
CA SER A 117 -16.32 -1.26 22.87
C SER A 117 -16.61 -1.96 24.18
N TYR A 118 -17.39 -1.30 25.03
CA TYR A 118 -17.78 -1.78 26.34
C TYR A 118 -19.30 -1.76 26.48
N LEU A 119 -19.87 -2.82 27.03
CA LEU A 119 -21.30 -2.92 27.35
C LEU A 119 -21.56 -2.43 28.78
N SER A 120 -22.69 -1.75 28.97
CA SER A 120 -23.18 -1.37 30.29
C SER A 120 -23.65 -2.61 31.06
N GLY A 121 -23.13 -2.80 32.28
CA GLY A 121 -23.62 -3.84 33.20
C GLY A 121 -24.88 -3.41 33.97
N GLU A 122 -25.54 -4.37 34.64
CA GLU A 122 -26.79 -4.13 35.40
C GLU A 122 -26.60 -3.21 36.64
N ASN A 123 -25.36 -3.00 37.10
CA ASN A 123 -25.00 -2.19 38.28
C ASN A 123 -24.01 -1.06 37.97
N THR A 124 -24.02 -0.51 36.75
CA THR A 124 -23.11 0.58 36.38
C THR A 124 -23.42 1.86 37.16
N VAL A 125 -22.46 2.31 37.95
CA VAL A 125 -22.44 3.71 38.41
C VAL A 125 -22.18 4.56 37.17
N PHE A 126 -23.07 5.51 36.87
CA PHE A 126 -22.97 6.38 35.68
C PHE A 126 -21.85 7.42 35.85
N SER A 127 -20.61 6.95 35.99
CA SER A 127 -19.36 7.71 36.05
C SER A 127 -18.39 7.06 35.08
N VAL A 128 -18.62 7.33 33.81
CA VAL A 128 -17.74 6.84 32.74
C VAL A 128 -16.53 7.74 32.68
N GLN A 129 -15.36 7.14 32.86
CA GLN A 129 -14.09 7.85 32.83
C GLN A 129 -13.55 7.88 31.41
N ASP A 130 -12.73 8.89 31.12
CA ASP A 130 -11.90 8.88 29.93
C ASP A 130 -11.02 7.62 29.94
N LYS A 131 -10.87 6.99 28.78
CA LYS A 131 -9.92 5.88 28.66
C LYS A 131 -8.52 6.47 28.57
N VAL A 132 -7.67 6.13 29.54
CA VAL A 132 -6.25 6.48 29.48
C VAL A 132 -5.51 5.42 28.66
N PHE A 133 -4.84 5.85 27.60
CA PHE A 133 -4.03 4.99 26.74
C PHE A 133 -2.72 5.70 26.41
N ARG A 134 -1.59 5.08 26.76
CA ARG A 134 -0.23 5.64 26.66
C ARG A 134 -0.11 7.03 27.29
N GLY A 135 -0.77 7.21 28.45
CA GLY A 135 -0.77 8.48 29.19
C GLY A 135 -1.63 9.60 28.61
N LYS A 136 -2.43 9.34 27.56
CA LYS A 136 -3.40 10.29 27.00
C LYS A 136 -4.83 9.84 27.32
N SER A 137 -5.69 10.80 27.63
CA SER A 137 -7.12 10.56 27.89
C SER A 137 -7.92 10.66 26.60
N TYR A 138 -8.82 9.70 26.40
CA TYR A 138 -9.73 9.64 25.26
C TYR A 138 -11.17 9.66 25.74
N ALA A 139 -11.93 10.63 25.24
CA ALA A 139 -13.33 10.79 25.60
C ALA A 139 -14.18 9.63 25.04
N PRO A 140 -15.15 9.13 25.81
CA PRO A 140 -16.09 8.11 25.35
C PRO A 140 -17.12 8.67 24.35
N SER A 141 -17.57 7.80 23.45
CA SER A 141 -18.81 7.93 22.68
C SER A 141 -19.86 7.01 23.28
N PHE A 142 -21.09 7.51 23.45
CA PHE A 142 -22.15 6.79 24.15
C PHE A 142 -23.23 6.29 23.19
N SER A 143 -23.71 5.07 23.44
CA SER A 143 -24.96 4.54 22.88
C SER A 143 -25.88 4.06 24.01
N LEU A 144 -27.07 3.57 23.66
CA LEU A 144 -28.06 3.10 24.64
C LEU A 144 -27.48 2.03 25.59
N ASN A 145 -26.61 1.15 25.07
CA ASN A 145 -26.09 -0.01 25.80
C ASN A 145 -24.56 -0.12 25.76
N SER A 146 -23.86 0.79 25.08
CA SER A 146 -22.40 0.75 24.93
C SER A 146 -21.71 2.08 25.22
N VAL A 147 -20.45 1.95 25.60
CA VAL A 147 -19.45 3.02 25.65
C VAL A 147 -18.31 2.62 24.73
N ASP A 148 -18.04 3.46 23.75
CA ASP A 148 -17.09 3.20 22.69
C ASP A 148 -15.97 4.25 22.68
N TYR A 149 -14.74 3.81 22.45
CA TYR A 149 -13.57 4.66 22.29
C TYR A 149 -12.94 4.37 20.94
N SER A 150 -12.71 5.38 20.11
CA SER A 150 -12.18 5.22 18.75
C SER A 150 -11.09 6.25 18.44
N GLY A 151 -10.25 5.97 17.45
CA GLY A 151 -9.19 6.88 17.01
C GLY A 151 -8.01 6.96 17.98
N ILE A 152 -7.86 5.96 18.85
CA ILE A 152 -6.73 5.85 19.76
C ILE A 152 -5.52 5.36 18.96
N PRO A 153 -4.38 6.07 18.87
CA PRO A 153 -3.22 5.58 18.13
C PRO A 153 -2.67 4.28 18.72
N SER A 154 -2.49 3.24 17.91
CA SER A 154 -1.98 1.95 18.38
C SER A 154 -0.49 2.01 18.72
N GLY A 155 0.27 2.83 17.97
CA GLY A 155 1.72 2.88 18.05
C GLY A 155 2.41 1.67 17.43
N MET A 156 1.74 0.96 16.52
CA MET A 156 2.31 -0.13 15.72
C MET A 156 2.81 0.37 14.36
N ASN A 157 3.56 1.46 14.36
CA ASN A 157 4.01 2.15 13.15
C ASN A 157 5.52 2.09 12.92
N SER A 158 6.26 1.29 13.70
CA SER A 158 7.70 1.08 13.52
C SER A 158 8.10 -0.34 13.88
N ASN A 159 9.10 -0.84 13.17
CA ASN A 159 9.85 -2.06 13.45
C ASN A 159 11.25 -1.93 12.84
N PRO A 160 12.23 -2.75 13.28
CA PRO A 160 13.60 -2.69 12.78
C PRO A 160 13.73 -2.80 11.26
N GLU A 161 12.90 -3.61 10.62
CA GLU A 161 12.92 -3.88 9.18
C GLU A 161 12.41 -2.67 8.39
N LEU A 162 11.35 -2.02 8.85
CA LEU A 162 10.84 -0.77 8.30
C LEU A 162 11.84 0.38 8.49
N GLU A 163 12.51 0.45 9.64
CA GLU A 163 13.58 1.43 9.87
C GLU A 163 14.77 1.20 8.94
N ALA A 164 15.15 -0.06 8.72
CA ALA A 164 16.20 -0.43 7.77
C ALA A 164 15.81 -0.06 6.33
N PHE A 165 14.57 -0.32 5.92
CA PHE A 165 14.02 0.07 4.62
C PHE A 165 14.10 1.59 4.41
N ASN A 166 13.61 2.37 5.38
CA ASN A 166 13.65 3.83 5.32
C ASN A 166 15.08 4.41 5.27
N ARG A 167 16.06 3.67 5.80
CA ARG A 167 17.49 4.02 5.74
C ARG A 167 18.21 3.42 4.53
N GLN A 168 17.50 2.76 3.62
CA GLN A 168 18.05 2.07 2.45
C GLN A 168 19.13 1.03 2.84
N GLN A 169 18.92 0.38 3.98
CA GLN A 169 19.80 -0.66 4.48
C GLN A 169 19.33 -2.04 4.02
N LYS A 170 20.28 -2.98 3.99
CA LYS A 170 19.98 -4.36 3.63
C LYS A 170 19.13 -5.01 4.71
N ILE A 171 17.93 -5.44 4.34
CA ILE A 171 17.05 -6.27 5.17
C ILE A 171 17.49 -7.73 5.02
N SER A 172 17.66 -8.42 6.14
CA SER A 172 18.14 -9.81 6.14
C SER A 172 17.14 -10.76 6.76
N GLU A 173 16.24 -11.25 5.92
CA GLU A 173 15.27 -12.27 6.30
C GLU A 173 15.77 -13.71 6.05
N PRO A 174 15.20 -14.69 6.78
CA PRO A 174 15.42 -16.13 6.55
C PRO A 174 14.81 -16.61 5.24
N ASP A 175 15.18 -17.82 4.81
CA ASP A 175 14.61 -18.45 3.63
C ASP A 175 13.14 -18.82 3.85
N CYS A 176 12.30 -18.63 2.83
CA CYS A 176 10.86 -18.93 2.91
C CYS A 176 10.59 -20.40 3.22
N ASN A 177 11.45 -21.29 2.73
CA ASN A 177 11.33 -22.72 3.02
C ASN A 177 11.49 -22.98 4.52
N ASP A 178 12.42 -22.30 5.21
CA ASP A 178 12.64 -22.48 6.64
C ASP A 178 11.45 -21.97 7.45
N VAL A 179 10.94 -20.78 7.12
CA VAL A 179 9.77 -20.20 7.80
C VAL A 179 8.52 -21.07 7.58
N LEU A 180 8.27 -21.50 6.34
CA LEU A 180 7.11 -22.36 6.04
C LEU A 180 7.25 -23.73 6.70
N ASN A 181 8.41 -24.37 6.62
CA ASN A 181 8.67 -25.64 7.28
C ASN A 181 8.46 -25.53 8.79
N TYR A 182 8.93 -24.45 9.40
CA TYR A 182 8.67 -24.15 10.80
C TYR A 182 7.16 -24.05 11.09
N VAL A 183 6.43 -23.21 10.36
CA VAL A 183 4.99 -23.00 10.57
C VAL A 183 4.20 -24.31 10.43
N TYR A 184 4.46 -25.09 9.37
CA TYR A 184 3.77 -26.37 9.15
C TYR A 184 4.14 -27.41 10.20
N SER A 185 5.41 -27.51 10.57
CA SER A 185 5.88 -28.44 11.61
C SER A 185 5.29 -28.07 12.97
N TYR A 186 5.32 -26.80 13.33
CA TYR A 186 4.71 -26.28 14.56
C TYR A 186 3.21 -26.59 14.58
N ASN A 187 2.49 -26.29 13.51
CA ASN A 187 1.05 -26.55 13.41
C ASN A 187 0.69 -28.04 13.51
N SER A 188 1.58 -28.95 13.08
CA SER A 188 1.36 -30.39 13.20
C SER A 188 1.41 -30.89 14.65
N LEU A 189 2.10 -30.16 15.53
CA LEU A 189 2.27 -30.49 16.94
C LEU A 189 1.42 -29.62 17.87
N ALA A 190 1.07 -28.41 17.44
CA ALA A 190 0.33 -27.44 18.23
C ALA A 190 -1.17 -27.79 18.34
N GLU A 191 -1.73 -27.44 19.50
CA GLU A 191 -3.17 -27.43 19.74
C GLU A 191 -3.87 -26.42 18.82
N ALA A 192 -5.14 -26.67 18.49
CA ALA A 192 -5.85 -25.93 17.45
C ALA A 192 -5.93 -24.42 17.72
N ASP A 193 -6.05 -24.02 18.99
CA ASP A 193 -6.11 -22.66 19.50
C ASP A 193 -4.74 -21.98 19.62
N ARG A 194 -3.69 -22.58 19.07
CA ARG A 194 -2.35 -22.01 19.00
C ARG A 194 -1.72 -22.13 17.63
N ARG A 195 -2.48 -22.57 16.61
CA ARG A 195 -1.97 -22.77 15.26
C ARG A 195 -1.93 -21.47 14.48
N PHE A 196 -0.86 -21.29 13.71
CA PHE A 196 -0.81 -20.28 12.68
C PHE A 196 -1.73 -20.66 11.52
N THR A 197 -2.48 -19.69 11.01
CA THR A 197 -3.23 -19.80 9.76
C THR A 197 -2.55 -18.91 8.74
N LEU A 198 -1.97 -19.52 7.70
CA LEU A 198 -1.45 -18.78 6.55
C LEU A 198 -2.64 -18.37 5.68
N LYS A 199 -2.87 -17.06 5.58
CA LYS A 199 -3.92 -16.49 4.71
C LYS A 199 -3.44 -16.35 3.28
N GLU A 200 -2.16 -15.98 3.11
CA GLU A 200 -1.50 -15.85 1.83
C GLU A 200 -0.09 -16.44 1.94
N LEU A 201 0.29 -17.26 0.97
CA LEU A 201 1.65 -17.79 0.88
C LEU A 201 2.63 -16.69 0.44
N PRO A 202 3.93 -16.82 0.78
CA PRO A 202 4.94 -15.84 0.39
C PRO A 202 4.97 -15.63 -1.12
N ALA A 203 4.72 -14.39 -1.53
CA ALA A 203 4.81 -13.96 -2.91
C ALA A 203 5.33 -12.52 -2.99
N SER A 204 5.83 -12.14 -4.16
CA SER A 204 6.19 -10.76 -4.46
C SER A 204 5.48 -10.34 -5.74
N SER A 205 4.69 -9.29 -5.66
CA SER A 205 4.04 -8.67 -6.82
C SER A 205 5.02 -7.80 -7.63
N VAL A 206 6.23 -7.58 -7.12
CA VAL A 206 7.20 -6.63 -7.68
C VAL A 206 8.47 -7.31 -8.21
N SER A 207 8.55 -8.64 -8.20
CA SER A 207 9.75 -9.36 -8.65
C SER A 207 10.17 -8.97 -10.08
N ALA A 208 9.22 -8.87 -11.01
CA ALA A 208 9.50 -8.46 -12.38
C ALA A 208 9.93 -6.98 -12.49
N ASP A 209 9.41 -6.13 -11.60
CA ASP A 209 9.79 -4.71 -11.54
C ASP A 209 11.20 -4.57 -10.99
N GLU A 210 11.56 -5.32 -9.95
CA GLU A 210 12.91 -5.41 -9.37
C GLU A 210 13.94 -5.89 -10.41
N ASP A 211 13.65 -6.98 -11.12
CA ASP A 211 14.51 -7.52 -12.19
C ASP A 211 14.76 -6.50 -13.31
N SER A 212 13.76 -5.66 -13.61
CA SER A 212 13.87 -4.60 -14.61
C SER A 212 14.64 -3.36 -14.13
N LEU A 213 14.88 -3.23 -12.82
CA LEU A 213 15.51 -2.08 -12.17
C LEU A 213 16.60 -2.51 -11.17
N PRO A 214 17.67 -3.21 -11.59
CA PRO A 214 18.62 -3.88 -10.68
C PRO A 214 19.43 -2.95 -9.75
N GLY A 215 19.37 -1.63 -9.94
CA GLY A 215 20.05 -0.63 -9.10
C GLY A 215 19.12 0.23 -8.24
N ASN A 216 17.83 -0.10 -8.16
CA ASN A 216 16.90 0.63 -7.30
C ASN A 216 17.20 0.31 -5.82
N PRO A 217 17.40 1.32 -4.95
CA PRO A 217 17.72 1.10 -3.53
C PRO A 217 16.65 0.32 -2.77
N ASP A 218 15.40 0.37 -3.23
CA ASP A 218 14.27 -0.31 -2.58
C ASP A 218 14.16 -1.79 -2.99
N ASN A 219 15.06 -2.30 -3.83
CA ASN A 219 15.06 -3.71 -4.20
C ASN A 219 15.66 -4.56 -3.09
N HIS A 220 14.87 -5.46 -2.53
CA HIS A 220 15.31 -6.38 -1.48
C HIS A 220 15.12 -7.86 -1.82
N GLY A 221 14.41 -8.19 -2.91
CA GLY A 221 14.15 -9.57 -3.31
C GLY A 221 13.42 -10.39 -2.25
N LEU A 222 12.57 -9.75 -1.44
CA LEU A 222 11.81 -10.43 -0.39
C LEU A 222 10.43 -10.86 -0.90
N LEU A 223 9.93 -11.94 -0.32
CA LEU A 223 8.56 -12.40 -0.46
C LEU A 223 7.80 -12.06 0.83
N ALA A 224 6.53 -11.66 0.68
CA ALA A 224 5.65 -11.37 1.78
C ALA A 224 4.50 -12.39 1.83
N GLY A 225 4.26 -12.98 2.98
CA GLY A 225 3.09 -13.81 3.26
C GLY A 225 2.22 -13.20 4.35
N LYS A 226 0.97 -13.65 4.46
CA LYS A 226 0.04 -13.20 5.52
C LYS A 226 -0.28 -14.33 6.48
N TRP A 227 -0.26 -14.01 7.76
CA TRP A 227 -0.49 -14.96 8.84
C TRP A 227 -1.55 -14.44 9.82
N GLN A 228 -2.18 -15.38 10.52
CA GLN A 228 -3.08 -15.11 11.64
C GLN A 228 -2.89 -16.18 12.71
N VAL A 229 -3.06 -15.82 13.98
CA VAL A 229 -3.21 -16.78 15.09
C VAL A 229 -4.32 -16.28 16.00
N SER A 230 -5.10 -17.20 16.54
CA SER A 230 -6.10 -16.91 17.58
C SER A 230 -5.57 -17.46 18.89
N LEU A 231 -5.49 -16.65 19.93
CA LEU A 231 -5.00 -17.05 21.26
C LEU A 231 -6.05 -16.69 22.31
N SER A 232 -5.98 -17.28 23.51
CA SER A 232 -6.76 -16.77 24.64
C SER A 232 -6.30 -15.35 25.02
N ASP A 233 -7.25 -14.44 25.25
CA ASP A 233 -7.01 -13.05 25.68
C ASP A 233 -6.58 -12.99 27.15
N ASN A 234 -5.35 -13.42 27.42
CA ASN A 234 -4.68 -13.20 28.69
C ASN A 234 -3.17 -13.03 28.49
N TYR A 235 -2.56 -12.26 29.40
CA TYR A 235 -1.14 -11.92 29.35
C TYR A 235 -0.22 -13.15 29.23
N VAL A 236 -0.47 -14.19 30.03
CA VAL A 236 0.40 -15.38 30.09
C VAL A 236 0.37 -16.14 28.77
N SER A 237 -0.82 -16.36 28.20
CA SER A 237 -1.02 -17.03 26.91
C SER A 237 -0.27 -16.30 25.80
N VAL A 238 -0.52 -14.99 25.64
CA VAL A 238 0.07 -14.19 24.56
C VAL A 238 1.59 -14.07 24.71
N PHE A 239 2.07 -13.76 25.92
CA PHE A 239 3.51 -13.57 26.14
C PHE A 239 4.29 -14.89 25.99
N SER A 240 3.77 -16.00 26.54
CA SER A 240 4.43 -17.30 26.43
C SER A 240 4.44 -17.84 25.00
N PHE A 241 3.40 -17.54 24.22
CA PHE A 241 3.35 -17.90 22.80
C PHE A 241 4.50 -17.22 22.05
N TRP A 242 4.62 -15.89 22.13
CA TRP A 242 5.57 -15.13 21.31
C TRP A 242 7.02 -15.21 21.76
N ARG A 243 7.28 -15.42 23.06
CA ARG A 243 8.65 -15.54 23.59
C ARG A 243 9.44 -16.69 22.97
N ASN A 244 8.76 -17.76 22.58
CA ASN A 244 9.40 -19.01 22.15
C ASN A 244 9.26 -19.28 20.65
N GLN A 245 8.91 -18.28 19.84
CA GLN A 245 8.79 -18.46 18.40
C GLN A 245 10.15 -18.29 17.72
N PRO A 246 10.67 -19.31 17.02
CA PRO A 246 11.68 -19.13 15.98
C PRO A 246 11.23 -18.10 14.94
N TYR A 247 12.20 -17.39 14.35
CA TYR A 247 11.97 -16.41 13.29
C TYR A 247 11.03 -15.27 13.68
N ALA A 248 10.81 -15.01 14.97
CA ALA A 248 9.84 -14.00 15.42
C ALA A 248 10.15 -12.58 14.91
N SER A 249 11.41 -12.29 14.57
CA SER A 249 11.82 -11.04 13.91
C SER A 249 11.20 -10.86 12.52
N SER A 250 10.93 -11.95 11.81
CA SER A 250 10.34 -11.93 10.47
C SER A 250 8.83 -11.75 10.47
N PHE A 251 8.18 -11.83 11.63
CA PHE A 251 6.74 -11.63 11.79
C PHE A 251 6.46 -10.17 12.17
N ILE A 252 5.71 -9.49 11.30
CA ILE A 252 5.28 -8.11 11.46
C ILE A 252 3.79 -8.12 11.82
N PHE A 253 3.47 -7.47 12.93
CA PHE A 253 2.14 -7.43 13.51
C PHE A 253 1.38 -6.22 12.97
N GLN A 254 0.25 -6.47 12.31
CA GLN A 254 -0.52 -5.41 11.65
C GLN A 254 -1.88 -5.18 12.30
N SER A 255 -2.46 -6.23 12.89
CA SER A 255 -3.76 -6.13 13.53
C SER A 255 -3.87 -7.05 14.75
N VAL A 256 -4.61 -6.58 15.74
CA VAL A 256 -5.04 -7.37 16.88
C VAL A 256 -6.48 -7.02 17.24
N ALA A 257 -7.34 -8.03 17.36
CA ALA A 257 -8.72 -7.87 17.74
C ALA A 257 -9.08 -8.86 18.85
N GLY A 258 -9.73 -8.37 19.90
CA GLY A 258 -10.23 -9.21 20.98
C GLY A 258 -11.75 -9.25 21.00
N LYS A 259 -12.33 -10.44 21.17
CA LYS A 259 -13.76 -10.63 21.38
C LYS A 259 -14.03 -11.90 22.18
N GLN A 260 -14.88 -11.80 23.21
CA GLN A 260 -15.31 -12.95 24.01
C GLN A 260 -14.14 -13.79 24.59
N GLY A 261 -13.04 -13.14 25.00
CA GLY A 261 -11.87 -13.81 25.57
C GLY A 261 -10.95 -14.50 24.55
N ILE A 262 -11.22 -14.33 23.26
CA ILE A 262 -10.35 -14.75 22.16
C ILE A 262 -9.67 -13.52 21.57
N LEU A 263 -8.39 -13.66 21.27
CA LEU A 263 -7.53 -12.65 20.67
C LEU A 263 -7.07 -13.12 19.29
N ASP A 264 -7.58 -12.49 18.24
CA ASP A 264 -7.12 -12.67 16.87
C ASP A 264 -5.98 -11.71 16.58
N ILE A 265 -4.81 -12.24 16.25
CA ILE A 265 -3.61 -11.49 15.90
C ILE A 265 -3.26 -11.82 14.46
N SER A 266 -2.98 -10.81 13.64
CA SER A 266 -2.60 -11.02 12.25
C SER A 266 -1.55 -10.02 11.78
N GLY A 267 -0.91 -10.39 10.67
CA GLY A 267 0.00 -9.51 9.98
C GLY A 267 0.72 -10.18 8.83
N THR A 268 1.89 -9.66 8.52
CA THR A 268 2.75 -10.11 7.43
C THR A 268 3.96 -10.82 7.98
N PHE A 269 4.53 -11.73 7.21
CA PHE A 269 5.86 -12.23 7.46
C PHE A 269 6.70 -12.11 6.20
N LEU A 270 7.98 -11.84 6.37
CA LEU A 270 8.93 -11.65 5.29
C LEU A 270 9.91 -12.81 5.23
N CYS A 271 10.29 -13.19 4.03
CA CYS A 271 11.29 -14.21 3.80
C CYS A 271 11.96 -14.04 2.45
N LYS A 272 13.13 -14.64 2.28
CA LYS A 272 13.85 -14.67 1.00
C LYS A 272 13.46 -15.89 0.18
N LYS A 273 13.48 -15.72 -1.13
CA LYS A 273 13.23 -16.78 -2.09
C LYS A 273 14.29 -17.88 -2.00
#